data_AF-A0ABD4LMX3-F1
#
_entry.id   AF-A0ABD4LMX3-F1
#
_cell.length_a   1.000
_cell.length_b   1.000
_cell.length_c   1.000
_cell.angle_alpha   90.00
_cell.angle_beta   90.00
_cell.angle_gamma   90.00
#
_symmetry.space_group_name_H-M   'P 1'
#
loop_
_entity.id
_entity.type
_entity.pdbx_description
1 polymer ?
#
loop_
_entity_poly.entity_id
_entity_poly.type
_entity_poly.pdbx_seq_one_letter_code
_entity_poly.pdbx_strand_id
1 'polypeptide(L)' 'MAKEMKRDNILVHGHRGLWYVIDETSYYGKKFFLLEHQTFGEDALHVAIDEEHNVVLEDIEGGINELNKHIRENVIKLYK' A
#
# COMPACT_ATOMS: atom_id res chain seq x y z
N MET A 1 -0.74 4.11 -23.01
CA MET A 1 -0.63 2.88 -22.18
C MET A 1 -0.44 3.34 -20.75
N ALA A 2 -1.31 2.98 -19.81
CA ALA A 2 -1.06 3.26 -18.40
C ALA A 2 0.19 2.48 -17.96
N LYS A 3 1.11 3.12 -17.24
CA LYS A 3 2.33 2.48 -16.76
C LYS A 3 1.92 1.47 -15.67
N GLU A 4 2.27 0.20 -15.87
CA GLU A 4 2.00 -0.83 -14.87
C GLU A 4 2.88 -0.62 -13.63
N MET A 5 2.32 -0.86 -12.44
CA MET A 5 3.01 -0.73 -11.16
C MET A 5 4.08 -1.83 -11.03
N LYS A 6 5.31 -1.46 -10.65
CA LYS A 6 6.34 -2.43 -10.30
C LYS A 6 5.90 -3.17 -9.03
N ARG A 7 5.98 -4.50 -9.02
CA ARG A 7 5.45 -5.31 -7.91
C ARG A 7 6.50 -5.76 -6.90
N ASP A 8 7.79 -5.57 -7.17
CA ASP A 8 8.90 -5.93 -6.30
C ASP A 8 9.97 -4.84 -6.22
N ASN A 9 10.93 -4.99 -5.31
CA ASN A 9 12.07 -4.10 -5.17
C ASN A 9 11.63 -2.62 -5.12
N ILE A 10 10.59 -2.34 -4.33
CA ILE A 10 9.97 -1.02 -4.17
C ILE A 10 10.65 -0.32 -2.99
N LEU A 11 11.10 0.92 -3.22
CA LEU A 11 11.52 1.82 -2.15
C LEU A 11 10.29 2.56 -1.65
N VAL A 12 10.02 2.44 -0.35
CA VAL A 12 8.94 3.18 0.31
C VAL A 12 9.56 4.33 1.09
N HIS A 13 9.18 5.56 0.77
CA HIS A 13 9.73 6.75 1.43
C HIS A 13 9.49 6.68 2.95
N GLY A 14 10.53 6.94 3.75
CA GLY A 14 10.45 6.84 5.21
C GLY A 14 10.71 5.46 5.79
N HIS A 15 10.65 4.39 4.97
CA HIS A 15 10.92 3.03 5.41
C HIS A 15 12.25 2.51 4.88
N ARG A 16 12.90 1.66 5.68
CA ARG A 16 14.14 0.99 5.28
C ARG A 16 13.84 -0.23 4.41
N GLY A 17 14.82 -0.60 3.60
CA GLY A 17 14.78 -1.83 2.80
C GLY A 17 13.91 -1.74 1.55
N LEU A 18 13.69 -2.91 0.96
CA LEU A 18 12.88 -3.08 -0.24
C LEU A 18 11.60 -3.81 0.13
N TRP A 19 10.56 -3.48 -0.60
CA TRP A 19 9.22 -3.98 -0.37
C TRP A 19 8.65 -4.56 -1.65
N TYR A 20 7.64 -5.41 -1.53
CA TYR A 20 6.93 -5.99 -2.67
C TYR A 20 5.43 -6.04 -2.40
N VAL A 21 4.64 -5.97 -3.46
CA VAL A 21 3.18 -5.95 -3.38
C VAL A 21 2.68 -7.36 -3.08
N ILE A 22 1.92 -7.50 -2.01
CA ILE A 22 1.24 -8.74 -1.64
C ILE A 22 -0.25 -8.71 -1.95
N ASP A 23 -0.87 -7.52 -2.02
CA ASP A 23 -2.29 -7.37 -2.36
C ASP A 23 -2.59 -5.97 -2.95
N GLU A 24 -3.72 -5.83 -3.64
CA GLU A 24 -4.18 -4.55 -4.21
C GLU A 24 -5.69 -4.34 -4.05
N THR A 25 -6.09 -3.07 -3.95
CA THR A 25 -7.50 -2.66 -3.97
C THR A 25 -7.68 -1.40 -4.81
N SER A 26 -8.92 -1.05 -5.15
CA SER A 26 -9.21 0.11 -5.97
C SER A 26 -10.50 0.80 -5.56
N TYR A 27 -10.48 2.13 -5.53
CA TYR A 27 -11.64 2.96 -5.24
C TYR A 27 -11.66 4.17 -6.18
N TYR A 28 -12.81 4.42 -6.82
CA TYR A 28 -12.98 5.52 -7.78
C TYR A 28 -11.89 5.60 -8.86
N GLY A 29 -11.43 4.44 -9.34
CA GLY A 29 -10.37 4.35 -10.37
C GLY A 29 -8.94 4.54 -9.86
N LYS A 30 -8.74 4.85 -8.56
CA LYS A 30 -7.42 4.92 -7.92
C LYS A 30 -7.05 3.57 -7.33
N LYS A 31 -5.78 3.18 -7.50
CA LYS A 31 -5.23 1.93 -6.96
C LYS A 31 -4.46 2.15 -5.67
N PHE A 32 -4.51 1.16 -4.80
CA PHE A 32 -3.78 1.09 -3.55
C PHE A 32 -3.16 -0.30 -3.42
N PHE A 33 -1.94 -0.35 -2.89
CA PHE A 33 -1.13 -1.57 -2.83
C PHE A 33 -0.71 -1.83 -1.39
N LEU A 34 -0.90 -3.05 -0.92
CA LEU A 34 -0.39 -3.52 0.37
C LEU A 34 0.98 -4.16 0.13
N LEU A 35 1.98 -3.71 0.88
CA LEU A 35 3.37 -4.11 0.69
C LEU A 35 3.89 -4.88 1.91
N GLU A 36 4.70 -5.89 1.64
CA GLU A 36 5.47 -6.63 2.64
C GLU A 36 6.98 -6.36 2.48
N HIS A 37 7.71 -6.34 3.59
CA HIS A 37 9.14 -6.11 3.58
C HIS A 37 9.87 -7.34 3.03
N GLN A 38 10.71 -7.16 2.01
CA GLN A 38 11.34 -8.26 1.28
C GLN A 38 12.30 -9.11 2.15
N THR A 39 12.95 -8.51 3.16
CA THR A 39 13.87 -9.24 4.05
C THR A 39 13.21 -9.82 5.29
N PHE A 40 12.15 -9.18 5.79
CA PHE A 40 11.58 -9.50 7.10
C PHE A 40 10.22 -10.18 6.97
N GLY A 41 9.59 -10.14 5.78
CA GLY A 41 8.33 -10.80 5.53
C GLY A 41 7.26 -10.39 6.55
N GLU A 42 6.61 -11.39 7.11
CA GLU A 42 5.61 -11.27 8.18
C GLU A 42 6.16 -10.75 9.52
N ASP A 43 7.48 -10.76 9.76
CA ASP A 43 8.08 -10.19 10.97
C ASP A 43 8.12 -8.64 10.95
N ALA A 44 7.71 -8.01 9.84
CA ALA A 44 7.52 -6.58 9.73
C ALA A 44 6.06 -6.24 9.41
N LEU A 45 5.54 -5.18 10.04
CA LEU A 45 4.21 -4.67 9.72
C LEU A 45 4.14 -4.20 8.27
N HIS A 46 2.97 -4.38 7.66
CA HIS A 46 2.76 -3.99 6.27
C HIS A 46 2.64 -2.47 6.14
N VAL A 47 2.95 -1.97 4.95
CA VAL A 47 2.76 -0.57 4.55
C VAL A 47 1.90 -0.53 3.30
N ALA A 48 1.04 0.47 3.18
CA ALA A 48 0.24 0.68 1.99
C ALA A 48 0.64 1.95 1.24
N ILE A 49 0.71 1.85 -0.08
CA ILE A 49 1.00 2.99 -0.97
C ILE A 49 -0.09 3.15 -2.05
N ASP A 50 -0.19 4.34 -2.63
CA ASP A 50 -0.98 4.59 -3.84
C ASP A 50 -0.18 4.35 -5.13
N GLU A 51 -0.80 4.59 -6.28
CA GLU A 51 -0.17 4.48 -7.61
C GLU A 51 0.97 5.47 -7.87
N GLU A 52 1.06 6.54 -7.08
CA GLU A 52 2.13 7.54 -7.13
C GLU A 52 3.27 7.23 -6.13
N HIS A 53 3.21 6.10 -5.44
CA HIS A 53 4.15 5.66 -4.40
C HIS A 53 4.12 6.52 -3.13
N ASN A 54 3.02 7.23 -2.88
CA ASN A 54 2.81 7.91 -1.61
C ASN A 54 2.32 6.90 -0.56
N VAL A 55 2.82 7.01 0.66
CA VAL A 55 2.34 6.22 1.79
C VAL A 55 0.92 6.66 2.16
N VAL A 56 0.02 5.68 2.23
CA VAL A 56 -1.40 5.87 2.57
C VAL A 56 -1.69 5.42 4.00
N LEU A 57 -1.05 4.33 4.42
CA LEU A 57 -1.19 3.78 5.76
C LEU A 57 0.07 2.98 6.14
N GLU A 58 0.51 3.14 7.37
CA GLU A 58 1.66 2.43 7.96
C GLU A 58 1.19 1.51 9.10
N ASP A 59 2.08 0.66 9.58
CA ASP A 59 1.88 -0.19 10.76
C ASP A 59 0.63 -1.10 10.67
N ILE A 60 0.41 -1.69 9.49
CA ILE A 60 -0.77 -2.52 9.21
C ILE A 60 -0.52 -3.97 9.63
N GLU A 61 -1.26 -4.44 10.64
CA GLU A 61 -1.29 -5.84 11.08
C GLU A 61 -2.46 -6.60 10.42
N GLY A 62 -3.61 -5.94 10.23
CA GLY A 62 -4.84 -6.56 9.71
C GLY A 62 -4.89 -6.74 8.18
N GLY A 63 -3.77 -6.51 7.49
CA GLY A 63 -3.63 -6.64 6.05
C GLY A 63 -4.64 -5.82 5.24
N ILE A 64 -5.14 -6.41 4.14
CA ILE A 64 -5.98 -5.70 3.17
C ILE A 64 -7.33 -5.23 3.75
N ASN A 65 -7.85 -5.92 4.77
CA ASN A 65 -9.12 -5.56 5.38
C ASN A 65 -9.02 -4.24 6.16
N GLU A 66 -7.93 -4.07 6.90
CA GLU A 66 -7.61 -2.84 7.60
C GLU A 66 -7.38 -1.69 6.63
N LEU A 67 -6.60 -1.91 5.56
CA LEU A 67 -6.39 -0.92 4.51
C LEU A 67 -7.72 -0.49 3.86
N ASN A 68 -8.58 -1.44 3.50
CA ASN A 68 -9.90 -1.15 2.92
C ASN A 68 -10.78 -0.31 3.84
N LYS A 69 -10.77 -0.61 5.15
CA LYS A 69 -11.50 0.17 6.15
C LYS A 69 -10.95 1.60 6.20
N HIS A 70 -9.63 1.75 6.31
CA HIS A 70 -8.97 3.05 6.34
C HIS A 70 -9.29 3.90 5.11
N ILE A 71 -9.20 3.33 3.90
CA ILE A 71 -9.50 4.04 2.65
C ILE A 71 -10.95 4.54 2.65
N ARG A 72 -11.90 3.69 3.01
CA ARG A 72 -13.33 4.05 3.05
C ARG A 72 -13.63 5.14 4.07
N GLU A 73 -12.97 5.10 5.23
CA GLU A 73 -13.25 6.01 6.33
C GLU A 73 -12.52 7.35 6.22
N ASN A 74 -11.32 7.39 5.64
CA ASN A 74 -10.42 8.54 5.71
C ASN A 74 -10.02 9.10 4.34
N VAL A 75 -9.77 8.23 3.34
CA VAL A 75 -9.19 8.66 2.05
C VAL A 75 -10.29 9.06 1.06
N ILE A 76 -11.34 8.26 0.93
CA ILE A 76 -12.43 8.51 -0.03
C ILE A 76 -13.19 9.80 0.30
N LYS A 77 -13.24 10.21 1.57
CA LYS A 77 -13.89 11.46 1.98
C LYS A 77 -13.26 12.70 1.31
N LEU A 78 -12.00 12.62 0.87
CA LEU A 78 -11.31 13.71 0.17
C LEU A 78 -11.73 13.85 -1.30
N TYR A 79 -12.47 12.88 -1.85
CA TYR A 79 -12.93 12.86 -3.25
C TYR A 79 -14.46 13.08 -3.38
N LYS A 80 -15.12 13.53 -2.31
CA LYS A 80 -16.47 14.11 -2.36
C LYS A 80 -16.38 15.62 -2.47
#